data_AF-A0A1G4AUX2-F1
#
_entry.id   AF-A0A1G4AUX2-F1
#
_cell.length_a   1.000
_cell.length_b   1.000
_cell.length_c   1.000
_cell.angle_alpha   90.00
_cell.angle_beta   90.00
_cell.angle_gamma   90.00
#
_symmetry.space_group_name_H-M   'P 1'
#
loop_
_entity.id
_entity.type
_entity.pdbx_description
1 polymer ?
#
loop_
_entity_poly.entity_id
_entity_poly.type
_entity_poly.pdbx_seq_one_letter_code
_entity_poly.pdbx_strand_id
1 'polypeptide(L)'
;MAYGDPTNENSVAAAFQHASSLGFQLFFSFDYAGNGPWPKSEVESLINSYSGSGAYFHYQSRPFVSTFEGPDQAEDWIDIEAATGCFCIPDWSSLGAKPAMTKAGGVADATSCKDGGTVGNTVSQLQLEFRPWNVASEAIYFTALLVSSATIEVTR
;
A
#
# COMPACT_ATOMS: atom_id res chain seq x y z
N MET A 1 7.79 -9.42 -5.51
CA MET A 1 7.94 -10.59 -6.40
C MET A 1 7.34 -10.23 -7.73
N ALA A 2 8.12 -10.22 -8.81
CA ALA A 2 7.63 -9.88 -10.14
C ALA A 2 6.96 -11.11 -10.80
N TYR A 3 5.93 -10.88 -11.61
CA TYR A 3 5.23 -11.95 -12.30
C TYR A 3 6.15 -12.72 -13.25
N GLY A 4 5.98 -14.04 -13.34
CA GLY A 4 6.74 -14.91 -14.23
C GLY A 4 8.24 -15.03 -13.91
N ASP A 5 8.72 -14.48 -12.79
CA ASP A 5 10.13 -14.65 -12.40
C ASP A 5 10.40 -16.14 -12.07
N PRO A 6 11.34 -16.80 -12.76
CA PRO A 6 11.59 -18.22 -12.60
C PRO A 6 12.15 -18.60 -11.22
N THR A 7 12.57 -17.62 -10.43
CA THR A 7 13.08 -17.84 -9.07
C THR A 7 11.99 -17.82 -8.01
N ASN A 8 10.77 -17.35 -8.31
CA ASN A 8 9.69 -17.18 -7.34
C ASN A 8 9.37 -18.47 -6.58
N GLU A 9 9.12 -19.57 -7.28
CA GLU A 9 8.69 -20.84 -6.65
C GLU A 9 9.73 -21.34 -5.63
N ASN A 10 10.99 -21.43 -6.05
CA ASN A 10 12.08 -21.89 -5.19
C ASN A 10 12.39 -20.91 -4.05
N SER A 11 12.40 -19.60 -4.34
CA SER A 11 12.78 -18.58 -3.37
C SER A 11 11.71 -18.41 -2.29
N VAL A 12 10.43 -18.47 -2.65
CA VAL A 12 9.33 -18.37 -1.69
C VAL A 12 9.31 -19.58 -0.76
N ALA A 13 9.41 -20.80 -1.31
CA ALA A 13 9.43 -22.01 -0.50
C ALA A 13 10.60 -22.00 0.49
N ALA A 14 11.81 -21.68 0.03
CA ALA A 14 12.99 -21.58 0.88
C ALA A 14 12.86 -20.48 1.94
N ALA A 15 12.34 -19.30 1.58
CA ALA A 15 12.14 -18.19 2.50
C ALA A 15 11.18 -18.56 3.64
N PHE A 16 10.03 -19.18 3.34
CA PHE A 16 9.06 -19.60 4.35
C PHE A 16 9.59 -20.73 5.24
N GLN A 17 10.36 -21.66 4.69
CA GLN A 17 11.02 -22.71 5.46
C GLN A 17 12.00 -22.13 6.48
N HIS A 18 12.87 -21.21 6.05
CA HIS A 18 13.85 -20.58 6.93
C HIS A 18 13.20 -19.63 7.94
N ALA A 19 12.21 -18.83 7.53
CA ALA A 19 11.47 -17.94 8.42
C ALA A 19 10.80 -18.71 9.55
N SER A 20 10.18 -19.86 9.23
CA SER A 20 9.58 -20.76 10.23
C SER A 20 10.60 -21.26 11.27
N SER A 21 11.84 -21.56 10.86
CA SER A 21 12.90 -22.01 11.78
C SER A 21 13.45 -20.92 12.70
N LEU A 22 13.29 -19.65 12.32
CA LEU A 22 13.85 -18.49 13.02
C LEU A 22 12.78 -17.67 13.76
N GLY A 23 11.49 -18.02 13.60
CA GLY A 23 10.39 -17.24 14.15
C GLY A 23 10.15 -15.90 13.44
N PHE A 24 10.68 -15.74 12.22
CA PHE A 24 10.37 -14.58 11.38
C PHE A 24 9.03 -14.77 10.68
N GLN A 25 8.37 -13.65 10.42
CA GLN A 25 7.16 -13.61 9.61
C GLN A 25 7.43 -12.89 8.30
N LEU A 26 6.79 -13.37 7.23
CA LEU A 26 6.89 -12.88 5.86
C LEU A 26 5.49 -12.54 5.36
N PHE A 27 5.40 -11.63 4.40
CA PHE A 27 4.19 -11.37 3.64
C PHE A 27 4.55 -11.22 2.16
N PHE A 28 3.55 -11.33 1.29
CA PHE A 28 3.77 -11.11 -0.13
C PHE A 28 3.63 -9.64 -0.50
N SER A 29 4.64 -9.14 -1.21
CA SER A 29 4.56 -7.90 -1.99
C SER A 29 4.59 -8.26 -3.48
N PHE A 30 3.45 -8.15 -4.14
CA PHE A 30 3.31 -8.46 -5.57
C PHE A 30 3.75 -7.27 -6.41
N ASP A 31 4.78 -7.45 -7.23
CA ASP A 31 5.30 -6.41 -8.10
C ASP A 31 4.57 -6.47 -9.45
N TYR A 32 3.64 -5.53 -9.65
CA TYR A 32 2.82 -5.39 -10.86
C TYR A 32 3.53 -4.57 -11.96
N ALA A 33 4.62 -3.86 -11.63
CA ALA A 33 5.37 -3.05 -12.59
C ALA A 33 6.61 -3.76 -13.14
N GLY A 34 7.17 -4.74 -12.43
CA GLY A 34 8.44 -5.38 -12.76
C GLY A 34 8.41 -6.19 -14.07
N ASN A 35 7.40 -7.05 -14.24
CA ASN A 35 7.22 -7.92 -15.42
C ASN A 35 5.79 -7.85 -15.98
N GLY A 36 5.07 -6.77 -15.69
CA GLY A 36 3.64 -6.64 -15.96
C GLY A 36 2.77 -7.15 -14.81
N PRO A 37 1.45 -6.97 -14.92
CA PRO A 37 0.53 -7.23 -13.83
C PRO A 37 0.43 -8.73 -13.54
N TRP A 38 0.31 -9.07 -12.25
CA TRP A 38 0.02 -10.43 -11.84
C TRP A 38 -1.41 -10.82 -12.25
N PRO A 39 -1.63 -12.02 -12.80
CA PRO A 39 -2.98 -12.57 -12.97
C PRO A 39 -3.67 -12.76 -11.61
N LYS A 40 -4.89 -12.25 -11.46
CA LYS A 40 -5.68 -12.35 -10.23
C LYS A 40 -5.69 -13.76 -9.61
N SER A 41 -5.94 -14.77 -10.42
CA SER A 41 -6.01 -16.17 -9.97
C SER A 41 -4.69 -16.70 -9.39
N GLU A 42 -3.55 -16.21 -9.86
CA GLU A 42 -2.24 -16.60 -9.32
C GLU A 42 -1.95 -15.92 -7.99
N VAL A 43 -2.36 -14.66 -7.84
CA VAL A 43 -2.30 -13.95 -6.55
C VAL A 43 -3.11 -14.69 -5.49
N GLU A 44 -4.37 -15.03 -5.80
CA GLU A 44 -5.24 -15.81 -4.92
C GLU A 44 -4.61 -17.15 -4.54
N SER A 45 -4.06 -17.88 -5.53
CA SER A 45 -3.44 -19.18 -5.33
C SER A 45 -2.21 -19.10 -4.41
N LEU A 46 -1.35 -18.10 -4.61
CA LEU A 46 -0.17 -17.89 -3.76
C LEU A 46 -0.57 -17.55 -2.33
N ILE A 47 -1.50 -16.62 -2.13
CA ILE A 47 -1.96 -16.23 -0.79
C ILE A 47 -2.54 -17.46 -0.07
N ASN A 48 -3.45 -18.20 -0.69
CA ASN A 48 -4.08 -19.37 -0.09
C ASN A 48 -3.10 -20.51 0.22
N SER A 49 -2.01 -20.63 -0.55
CA SER A 49 -0.99 -21.65 -0.34
C SER A 49 -0.10 -21.39 0.87
N TYR A 50 0.13 -20.11 1.21
CA TYR A 50 1.11 -19.72 2.24
C TYR A 50 0.50 -19.09 3.49
N SER A 51 -0.71 -18.53 3.41
CA SER A 51 -1.35 -17.82 4.52
C SER A 51 -1.57 -18.68 5.77
N GLY A 52 -1.74 -20.00 5.62
CA GLY A 52 -1.85 -20.92 6.76
C GLY A 52 -0.54 -21.17 7.52
N SER A 53 0.61 -20.71 7.01
CA SER A 53 1.90 -20.89 7.67
C SER A 53 2.01 -19.99 8.90
N GLY A 54 2.58 -20.52 9.99
CA GLY A 54 2.94 -19.70 11.16
C GLY A 54 3.98 -18.62 10.85
N ALA A 55 4.73 -18.78 9.75
CA ALA A 55 5.65 -17.77 9.24
C ALA A 55 4.97 -16.73 8.31
N TYR A 56 3.66 -16.78 8.10
CA TYR A 56 2.94 -15.75 7.36
C TYR A 56 2.50 -14.62 8.31
N PHE A 57 2.82 -13.37 7.98
CA PHE A 57 2.45 -12.22 8.76
C PHE A 57 0.95 -11.94 8.62
N HIS A 58 0.28 -11.82 9.77
CA HIS A 58 -1.15 -11.49 9.83
C HIS A 58 -1.35 -10.15 10.53
N TYR A 59 -2.13 -9.27 9.90
CA TYR A 59 -2.62 -8.06 10.53
C TYR A 59 -4.07 -8.28 10.96
N GLN A 60 -4.37 -8.13 12.25
CA GLN A 60 -5.71 -8.37 12.81
C GLN A 60 -6.29 -9.74 12.40
N SER A 61 -5.46 -10.79 12.45
CA SER A 61 -5.80 -12.16 12.05
C SER A 61 -6.12 -12.36 10.56
N ARG A 62 -5.85 -11.36 9.70
CA ARG A 62 -5.97 -11.47 8.25
C ARG A 62 -4.56 -11.56 7.62
N PRO A 63 -4.34 -12.42 6.62
CA PRO A 63 -3.07 -12.47 5.89
C PRO A 63 -2.75 -11.08 5.32
N PHE A 64 -1.59 -10.53 5.65
CA PHE A 64 -1.20 -9.23 5.14
C PHE A 64 -0.60 -9.36 3.74
N VAL A 65 -0.95 -8.46 2.84
CA VAL A 65 -0.41 -8.41 1.47
C VAL A 65 -0.13 -6.96 1.08
N SER A 66 0.84 -6.74 0.21
CA SER A 66 1.06 -5.45 -0.44
C SER A 66 1.32 -5.61 -1.94
N THR A 67 1.36 -4.49 -2.64
CA THR A 67 1.80 -4.42 -4.03
C THR A 67 2.97 -3.47 -4.19
N PHE A 68 3.69 -3.57 -5.29
CA PHE A 68 4.42 -2.47 -5.89
C PHE A 68 3.70 -2.10 -7.19
N GLU A 69 3.15 -0.90 -7.23
CA GLU A 69 2.26 -0.41 -8.29
C GLU A 69 1.04 -1.32 -8.53
N GLY A 70 0.53 -1.31 -9.76
CA GLY A 70 -0.70 -2.00 -10.17
C GLY A 70 -2.02 -1.24 -9.96
N PRO A 71 -2.08 0.10 -10.05
CA PRO A 71 -3.35 0.81 -9.87
C PRO A 71 -4.42 0.42 -10.91
N ASP A 72 -4.02 -0.04 -12.09
CA ASP A 72 -4.94 -0.49 -13.12
C ASP A 72 -5.64 -1.82 -12.77
N GLN A 73 -5.08 -2.58 -11.82
CA GLN A 73 -5.64 -3.82 -11.30
C GLN A 73 -6.29 -3.63 -9.92
N ALA A 74 -6.57 -2.38 -9.52
CA ALA A 74 -7.16 -2.09 -8.22
C ALA A 74 -8.51 -2.79 -8.00
N GLU A 75 -9.33 -2.97 -9.03
CA GLU A 75 -10.63 -3.65 -8.90
C GLU A 75 -10.49 -5.16 -8.62
N ASP A 76 -9.40 -5.79 -9.06
CA ASP A 76 -9.14 -7.20 -8.75
C ASP A 76 -9.02 -7.43 -7.24
N TRP A 77 -8.54 -6.44 -6.48
CA TRP A 77 -8.35 -6.56 -5.03
C TRP A 77 -9.67 -6.70 -4.25
N ILE A 78 -10.80 -6.26 -4.82
CA ILE A 78 -12.12 -6.50 -4.23
C ILE A 78 -12.41 -8.00 -4.18
N ASP A 79 -12.13 -8.71 -5.28
CA ASP A 79 -12.33 -10.15 -5.39
C ASP A 79 -11.25 -10.93 -4.63
N ILE A 80 -9.98 -10.51 -4.72
CA ILE A 80 -8.85 -11.18 -4.03
C ILE A 80 -9.04 -11.16 -2.52
N GLU A 81 -9.40 -10.00 -1.93
CA GLU A 81 -9.65 -9.93 -0.48
C GLU A 81 -10.84 -10.79 -0.07
N ALA A 82 -11.89 -10.83 -0.88
CA ALA A 82 -13.07 -11.67 -0.62
C ALA A 82 -12.74 -13.18 -0.70
N ALA A 83 -11.93 -13.59 -1.68
CA ALA A 83 -11.58 -14.99 -1.92
C ALA A 83 -10.56 -15.55 -0.93
N THR A 84 -9.65 -14.70 -0.42
CA THR A 84 -8.51 -15.14 0.42
C THR A 84 -8.63 -14.71 1.88
N GLY A 85 -9.49 -13.74 2.19
CA GLY A 85 -9.56 -13.10 3.50
C GLY A 85 -8.36 -12.21 3.82
N CYS A 86 -7.44 -11.97 2.87
CA CYS A 86 -6.27 -11.12 3.08
C CYS A 86 -6.66 -9.67 3.33
N PHE A 87 -5.73 -8.91 3.89
CA PHE A 87 -5.80 -7.44 4.01
C PHE A 87 -4.67 -6.83 3.19
N CYS A 88 -5.01 -6.02 2.19
CA CYS A 88 -4.04 -5.41 1.30
C CYS A 88 -3.73 -3.96 1.68
N ILE A 89 -2.44 -3.62 1.76
CA ILE A 89 -1.96 -2.23 1.70
C ILE A 89 -1.21 -2.07 0.37
N PRO A 90 -1.85 -1.48 -0.66
CA PRO A 90 -1.21 -1.33 -1.96
C PRO A 90 -0.23 -0.14 -1.97
N ASP A 91 0.81 -0.25 -2.79
CA ASP A 91 1.61 0.90 -3.23
C ASP A 91 1.11 1.34 -4.61
N TRP A 92 0.21 2.31 -4.64
CA TRP A 92 -0.25 2.96 -5.88
C TRP A 92 0.27 4.39 -5.98
N SER A 93 1.50 4.61 -5.55
CA SER A 93 2.09 5.94 -5.45
C SER A 93 2.16 6.67 -6.80
N SER A 94 2.21 5.96 -7.95
CA SER A 94 2.12 6.56 -9.28
C SER A 94 0.85 7.38 -9.54
N LEU A 95 -0.25 7.11 -8.82
CA LEU A 95 -1.50 7.89 -8.92
C LEU A 95 -1.49 9.18 -8.09
N GLY A 96 -0.55 9.33 -7.16
CA GLY A 96 -0.69 10.22 -6.02
C GLY A 96 -1.59 9.61 -4.92
N ALA A 97 -1.37 10.03 -3.68
CA ALA A 97 -2.09 9.59 -2.49
C ALA A 97 -3.61 9.80 -2.58
N LYS A 98 -4.10 10.98 -3.00
CA LYS A 98 -5.55 11.27 -3.05
C LYS A 98 -6.29 10.40 -4.06
N PRO A 99 -5.87 10.32 -5.33
CA PRO A 99 -6.54 9.43 -6.29
C PRO A 99 -6.41 7.95 -5.89
N ALA A 100 -5.25 7.52 -5.37
CA ALA A 100 -5.04 6.16 -4.87
C ALA A 100 -6.05 5.77 -3.78
N MET A 101 -6.33 6.67 -2.83
CA MET A 101 -7.32 6.44 -1.76
C MET A 101 -8.75 6.20 -2.26
N THR A 102 -9.11 6.73 -3.43
CA THR A 102 -10.46 6.58 -3.99
C THR A 102 -10.58 5.47 -5.04
N LYS A 103 -9.44 4.88 -5.43
CA LYS A 103 -9.37 3.88 -6.49
C LYS A 103 -10.13 2.61 -6.07
N ALA A 104 -10.83 1.99 -7.02
CA ALA A 104 -11.66 0.80 -6.81
C ALA A 104 -12.61 0.92 -5.61
N GLY A 105 -13.27 2.08 -5.46
CA GLY A 105 -14.22 2.33 -4.37
C GLY A 105 -13.59 2.48 -2.99
N GLY A 106 -12.27 2.73 -2.92
CA GLY A 106 -11.54 2.85 -1.66
C GLY A 106 -11.12 1.50 -1.06
N VAL A 107 -10.86 0.51 -1.92
CA VAL A 107 -10.33 -0.80 -1.48
C VAL A 107 -8.98 -0.65 -0.75
N ALA A 108 -8.19 0.36 -1.12
CA ALA A 108 -7.04 0.77 -0.34
C ALA A 108 -7.52 1.49 0.94
N ASP A 109 -7.55 0.77 2.06
CA ASP A 109 -7.97 1.34 3.34
C ASP A 109 -6.98 2.42 3.80
N ALA A 110 -7.37 3.68 3.63
CA ALA A 110 -6.60 4.84 4.07
C ALA A 110 -6.42 4.93 5.60
N THR A 111 -7.17 4.14 6.37
CA THR A 111 -7.07 4.05 7.83
C THR A 111 -6.18 2.91 8.31
N SER A 112 -5.65 2.12 7.38
CA SER A 112 -4.69 1.02 7.65
C SER A 112 -3.45 1.51 8.39
N CYS A 113 -2.97 2.71 8.06
CA CYS A 113 -1.94 3.42 8.81
C CYS A 113 -2.58 4.33 9.86
N LYS A 114 -2.21 4.15 11.13
CA LYS A 114 -2.53 5.14 12.17
C LYS A 114 -1.92 6.48 11.76
N ASP A 115 -2.64 7.57 11.97
CA ASP A 115 -2.11 8.93 11.76
C ASP A 115 -0.99 9.30 12.76
N GLY A 116 -0.68 8.43 13.72
CA GLY A 116 0.35 8.66 14.72
C GLY A 116 0.03 9.82 15.66
N GLY A 117 -1.25 10.24 15.75
CA GLY A 117 -1.65 11.46 16.44
C GLY A 117 -1.43 12.73 15.61
N THR A 118 -1.06 12.61 14.33
CA THR A 118 -1.00 13.75 13.41
C THR A 118 -2.41 14.25 13.17
N VAL A 119 -2.61 15.55 13.36
CA VAL A 119 -3.88 16.24 13.15
C VAL A 119 -3.66 17.41 12.20
N GLY A 120 -4.67 17.71 11.40
CA GLY A 120 -4.63 18.80 10.43
C GLY A 120 -4.68 20.20 11.03
N ASN A 121 -4.98 20.32 12.33
CA ASN A 121 -5.11 21.55 13.11
C ASN A 121 -4.81 21.24 14.59
N THR A 122 -4.91 22.21 15.51
CA THR A 122 -4.64 21.97 16.94
C THR A 122 -5.70 22.58 17.85
N VAL A 123 -6.29 21.78 18.76
CA VAL A 123 -7.28 22.27 19.74
C VAL A 123 -6.73 23.39 20.64
N SER A 124 -5.43 23.36 21.00
CA SER A 124 -4.80 24.40 21.83
C SER A 124 -4.76 25.79 21.16
N GLN A 125 -4.96 25.84 19.84
CA GLN A 125 -5.11 27.08 19.06
C GLN A 125 -6.58 27.44 18.80
N LEU A 126 -7.52 26.83 19.53
CA LEU A 126 -8.97 27.04 19.42
C LEU A 126 -9.54 26.68 18.04
N GLN A 127 -8.98 25.66 17.38
CA GLN A 127 -9.42 25.16 16.09
C GLN A 127 -10.00 23.74 16.21
N LEU A 128 -10.90 23.38 15.30
CA LEU A 128 -11.35 22.00 15.14
C LEU A 128 -10.23 21.16 14.52
N GLU A 129 -9.94 20.01 15.12
CA GLU A 129 -9.02 19.04 14.56
C GLU A 129 -9.66 18.25 13.42
N PHE A 130 -8.88 18.03 12.36
CA PHE A 130 -9.26 17.20 11.23
C PHE A 130 -8.26 16.07 11.08
N ARG A 131 -8.71 14.92 10.56
CA ARG A 131 -7.78 13.88 10.12
C ARG A 131 -6.88 14.43 9.02
N PRO A 132 -5.58 14.08 8.98
CA PRO A 132 -4.65 14.61 7.99
C PRO A 132 -5.16 14.48 6.56
N TRP A 133 -5.71 13.32 6.18
CA TRP A 133 -6.26 13.08 4.84
C TRP A 133 -7.52 13.89 4.49
N ASN A 134 -8.19 14.51 5.45
CA ASN A 134 -9.34 15.39 5.19
C ASN A 134 -8.92 16.80 4.76
N VAL A 135 -7.72 17.24 5.12
CA VAL A 135 -7.27 18.64 4.88
C VAL A 135 -5.96 18.73 4.11
N ALA A 136 -5.11 17.72 4.20
CA ALA A 136 -3.89 17.64 3.42
C ALA A 136 -4.26 17.62 1.94
N SER A 137 -3.64 18.52 1.18
CA SER A 137 -3.73 18.53 -0.27
C SER A 137 -2.37 18.20 -0.86
N GLU A 138 -2.39 17.48 -1.97
CA GLU A 138 -1.21 17.24 -2.79
C GLU A 138 -0.84 18.55 -3.48
N ALA A 139 -0.08 19.38 -2.77
CA ALA A 139 0.32 20.70 -3.23
C ALA A 139 1.67 21.07 -2.66
N ILE A 140 2.46 21.79 -3.45
CA ILE A 140 3.69 22.43 -3.01
C ILE A 140 3.31 23.78 -2.41
N TYR A 141 3.54 23.93 -1.12
CA TYR A 141 3.42 25.22 -0.43
C TYR A 141 4.83 25.80 -0.24
N PHE A 142 5.02 27.05 -0.61
CA PHE A 142 6.26 27.79 -0.34
C PHE A 142 5.90 29.16 0.23
N THR A 143 6.80 29.69 1.06
CA THR A 143 6.74 31.08 1.52
C THR A 143 8.09 31.69 1.19
N ALA A 144 8.08 32.80 0.45
CA ALA A 144 9.28 33.52 0.07
C ALA A 144 9.15 34.97 0.54
N LEU A 145 10.16 35.47 1.26
CA LEU A 145 10.29 36.89 1.52
C LEU A 145 10.99 37.53 0.33
N LEU A 146 10.25 38.33 -0.44
CA LEU A 146 10.76 38.97 -1.64
C LEU A 146 11.13 40.43 -1.37
N VAL A 147 12.30 40.85 -1.84
CA VAL A 147 12.74 42.27 -1.80
C VAL A 147 12.22 43.09 -2.99
N SER A 148 11.63 42.42 -3.98
CA SER A 148 10.95 43.02 -5.14
C SER A 148 9.99 42.01 -5.77
N SER A 149 9.07 42.46 -6.62
CA SER A 149 8.13 41.57 -7.33
C SER A 149 8.87 40.50 -8.15
N ALA A 150 8.40 39.26 -8.10
CA ALA A 150 8.93 38.13 -8.86
C ALA A 150 7.79 37.20 -9.30
N THR A 151 7.99 36.52 -10.44
CA THR A 151 7.08 35.47 -10.92
C THR A 151 7.55 34.12 -10.38
N ILE A 152 6.61 33.30 -9.91
CA ILE A 152 6.89 31.92 -9.51
C ILE A 152 6.60 31.01 -10.69
N GLU A 153 7.56 30.16 -11.03
CA GLU A 153 7.40 29.07 -12.00
C GLU A 153 7.80 27.76 -11.33
N VAL A 154 6.92 26.76 -11.43
CA VAL A 154 7.22 25.38 -11.02
C VAL A 154 7.47 24.59 -12.30
N THR A 155 8.72 24.24 -12.56
CA THR A 155 9.11 23.40 -13.70
C THR A 155 9.10 21.93 -13.31
N ARG A 156 8.69 21.06 -14.23
CA ARG A 156 8.76 19.60 -14.07
C ARG A 156 10.19 19.10 -14.27
#